data_AF-A0A4R9GGS4-F1
#
_entry.id   AF-A0A4R9GGS4-F1
#
_cell.length_a   1.000
_cell.length_b   1.000
_cell.length_c   1.000
_cell.angle_alpha   90.00
_cell.angle_beta   90.00
_cell.angle_gamma   90.00
#
_symmetry.space_group_name_H-M   'P 1'
#
loop_
_entity.id
_entity.type
_entity.pdbx_description
1 polymer ?
#
loop_
_entity_poly.entity_id
_entity_poly.type
_entity_poly.pdbx_seq_one_letter_code
_entity_poly.pdbx_strand_id
1 'polypeptide(L)'
;MKESTVGRIRTIWQTFDMALNIPAIDKQHLWLIAMIVELEQDLENEDPVKMEDNFTRTLTRALDYTIEHFSLEEKILEIVKYPKLGQHRVQHTRFVAVLRRRARERVTGDYKKAALNLLRNLRTWLFQHILSEDRGYMDILTAHYEEIKDWLELQLGNSMHRDEIEDLYTRVNNPNGKFHQTEFQTIGEDNLKIISELWFRYKLKTGIAIVDMQHLWLLQLLVNTEKLHRQRLKQEIRSEILTVKLKEALSATIDYIKEHFGTEEAIMRKFNFHDTNSHMKQHRDFNALIGDLVLRSKDDDTDAISKLLQDLKEWLISHIAVEDKKLFYFFRSRLGEVNDFVRQLNQQGKIHIWKDAVSIYKLLVEYQEAPSLHV
;
A
#
# COMPACT_ATOMS: atom_id res chain seq x y z
N MET A 1 -26.44 1.69 -3.11
CA MET A 1 -25.29 2.46 -2.57
C MET A 1 -25.26 3.89 -3.11
N LYS A 2 -24.97 4.91 -2.28
CA LYS A 2 -24.90 6.34 -2.70
C LYS A 2 -23.73 6.57 -3.68
N GLU A 3 -23.86 7.55 -4.59
CA GLU A 3 -22.79 7.82 -5.58
C GLU A 3 -21.49 8.32 -4.95
N SER A 4 -21.54 9.02 -3.82
CA SER A 4 -20.33 9.42 -3.08
C SER A 4 -19.53 8.21 -2.57
N THR A 5 -20.22 7.18 -2.08
CA THR A 5 -19.59 5.92 -1.65
C THR A 5 -18.99 5.18 -2.84
N VAL A 6 -19.71 5.08 -3.96
CA VAL A 6 -19.18 4.48 -5.20
C VAL A 6 -17.98 5.26 -5.75
N GLY A 7 -17.98 6.59 -5.65
CA GLY A 7 -16.84 7.43 -6.00
C GLY A 7 -15.58 7.13 -5.17
N ARG A 8 -15.72 6.92 -3.86
CA ARG A 8 -14.63 6.49 -2.97
C ARG A 8 -14.11 5.10 -3.34
N ILE A 9 -15.00 4.14 -3.59
CA ILE A 9 -14.63 2.78 -4.00
C ILE A 9 -13.90 2.80 -5.34
N ARG A 10 -14.43 3.52 -6.34
CA ARG A 10 -13.81 3.69 -7.67
C ARG A 10 -12.41 4.28 -7.56
N THR A 11 -12.26 5.31 -6.72
CA THR A 11 -10.97 5.92 -6.42
C THR A 11 -9.98 4.88 -5.90
N ILE A 12 -10.32 4.16 -4.82
CA ILE A 12 -9.45 3.12 -4.24
C ILE A 12 -9.07 2.08 -5.30
N TRP A 13 -10.07 1.58 -6.03
CA TRP A 13 -9.91 0.56 -7.06
C TRP A 13 -8.92 0.97 -8.15
N GLN A 14 -9.07 2.19 -8.68
CA GLN A 14 -8.24 2.73 -9.76
C GLN A 14 -6.84 3.14 -9.27
N THR A 15 -6.76 3.84 -8.15
CA THR A 15 -5.48 4.35 -7.62
C THR A 15 -4.51 3.22 -7.27
N PHE A 16 -5.02 2.08 -6.79
CA PHE A 16 -4.18 0.93 -6.45
C PHE A 16 -4.15 -0.17 -7.52
N ASP A 17 -4.88 0.00 -8.63
CA ASP A 17 -5.02 -1.01 -9.68
C ASP A 17 -5.40 -2.39 -9.11
N MET A 18 -6.44 -2.44 -8.31
CA MET A 18 -6.80 -3.68 -7.61
C MET A 18 -7.42 -4.75 -8.52
N ALA A 19 -7.59 -4.43 -9.81
CA ALA A 19 -8.13 -5.34 -10.82
C ALA A 19 -7.15 -6.46 -11.17
N LEU A 20 -7.64 -7.70 -11.12
CA LEU A 20 -6.96 -8.89 -11.60
C LEU A 20 -7.38 -9.25 -13.03
N ASN A 21 -8.35 -8.52 -13.60
CA ASN A 21 -8.96 -8.80 -14.90
C ASN A 21 -9.65 -10.18 -14.95
N ILE A 22 -10.16 -10.62 -13.80
CA ILE A 22 -10.95 -11.84 -13.64
C ILE A 22 -12.29 -11.38 -13.09
N PRO A 23 -13.31 -11.13 -13.93
CA PRO A 23 -14.51 -10.37 -13.56
C PRO A 23 -15.19 -10.87 -12.29
N ALA A 24 -15.26 -12.20 -12.12
CA ALA A 24 -15.83 -12.82 -10.93
C ALA A 24 -15.08 -12.47 -9.63
N ILE A 25 -13.75 -12.49 -9.65
CA ILE A 25 -12.91 -12.14 -8.50
C ILE A 25 -12.93 -10.64 -8.26
N ASP A 26 -12.81 -9.84 -9.32
CA ASP A 26 -12.83 -8.38 -9.21
C ASP A 26 -14.15 -7.86 -8.61
N LYS A 27 -15.27 -8.50 -8.98
CA LYS A 27 -16.59 -8.30 -8.36
C LYS A 27 -16.57 -8.59 -6.85
N GLN A 28 -16.00 -9.71 -6.43
CA GLN A 28 -15.90 -10.04 -5.01
C GLN A 28 -14.99 -9.07 -4.24
N HIS A 29 -13.85 -8.66 -4.83
CA HIS A 29 -12.95 -7.67 -4.25
C HIS A 29 -13.60 -6.30 -4.08
N LEU A 30 -14.33 -5.81 -5.09
CA LEU A 30 -15.06 -4.55 -5.00
C LEU A 30 -16.08 -4.57 -3.86
N TRP A 31 -16.75 -5.70 -3.64
CA TRP A 31 -17.69 -5.84 -2.52
C TRP A 31 -17.00 -5.83 -1.15
N LEU A 32 -15.84 -6.48 -1.03
CA LEU A 32 -15.00 -6.41 0.18
C LEU A 32 -14.54 -4.97 0.46
N ILE A 33 -14.12 -4.23 -0.57
CA ILE A 33 -13.76 -2.82 -0.48
C ILE A 33 -14.99 -1.97 -0.10
N ALA A 34 -16.16 -2.27 -0.65
CA ALA A 34 -17.39 -1.57 -0.30
C ALA A 34 -17.72 -1.69 1.19
N MET A 35 -17.61 -2.90 1.76
CA MET A 35 -17.83 -3.10 3.20
C MET A 35 -16.82 -2.30 4.06
N ILE A 36 -15.57 -2.16 3.61
CA ILE A 36 -14.56 -1.32 4.27
C ILE A 36 -14.96 0.16 4.21
N VAL A 37 -15.36 0.66 3.03
CA VAL A 37 -15.76 2.07 2.86
C VAL A 37 -17.05 2.37 3.64
N GLU A 38 -18.02 1.45 3.69
CA GLU A 38 -19.21 1.58 4.53
C GLU A 38 -18.84 1.69 6.02
N LEU A 39 -17.92 0.86 6.50
CA LEU A 39 -17.44 0.93 7.89
C LEU A 39 -16.74 2.26 8.21
N GLU A 40 -15.94 2.78 7.28
CA GLU A 40 -15.31 4.11 7.40
C GLU A 40 -16.36 5.21 7.54
N GLN A 41 -17.39 5.19 6.68
CA GLN A 41 -18.47 6.17 6.71
C GLN A 41 -19.28 6.07 8.02
N ASP A 42 -19.51 4.86 8.53
CA ASP A 42 -20.17 4.67 9.83
C ASP A 42 -19.36 5.26 10.99
N LEU A 43 -18.03 5.15 10.94
CA LEU A 43 -17.11 5.74 11.92
C LEU A 43 -17.09 7.28 11.87
N GLU A 44 -17.28 7.87 10.69
CA GLU A 44 -17.37 9.32 10.49
C GLU A 44 -18.66 9.92 11.09
N ASN A 45 -19.74 9.14 11.21
CA ASN A 45 -21.08 9.65 11.60
C ASN A 45 -21.33 9.78 13.12
N GLU A 46 -20.34 9.48 13.97
CA GLU A 46 -20.27 9.65 15.44
C GLU A 46 -21.49 9.24 16.33
N ASP A 47 -22.52 8.57 15.81
CA ASP A 47 -23.69 8.09 16.58
C ASP A 47 -23.34 6.85 17.42
N PRO A 48 -23.24 6.96 18.77
CA PRO A 48 -22.75 5.87 19.61
C PRO A 48 -23.71 4.68 19.68
N VAL A 49 -25.02 4.91 19.57
CA VAL A 49 -26.04 3.84 19.66
C VAL A 49 -26.01 2.99 18.40
N LYS A 50 -25.81 3.61 17.23
CA LYS A 50 -25.64 2.87 15.98
C LYS A 50 -24.27 2.20 15.88
N MET A 51 -23.26 2.67 16.61
CA MET A 51 -21.90 2.16 16.50
C MET A 51 -21.79 0.67 16.88
N GLU A 52 -22.49 0.23 17.93
CA GLU A 52 -22.51 -1.18 18.35
C GLU A 52 -23.18 -2.10 17.31
N ASP A 53 -24.36 -1.73 16.84
CA ASP A 53 -25.11 -2.48 15.82
C ASP A 53 -24.35 -2.50 14.48
N ASN A 54 -23.85 -1.34 14.04
CA ASN A 54 -23.05 -1.21 12.82
C ASN A 54 -21.77 -2.05 12.92
N PHE A 55 -21.05 -2.01 14.05
CA PHE A 55 -19.86 -2.83 14.26
C PHE A 55 -20.16 -4.32 14.14
N THR A 56 -21.17 -4.79 14.88
CA THR A 56 -21.53 -6.22 14.95
C THR A 56 -22.02 -6.73 13.59
N ARG A 57 -22.88 -5.94 12.92
CA ARG A 57 -23.37 -6.24 11.58
C ARG A 57 -22.23 -6.31 10.58
N THR A 58 -21.35 -5.32 10.57
CA THR A 58 -20.23 -5.27 9.63
C THR A 58 -19.23 -6.39 9.87
N LEU A 59 -18.89 -6.70 11.11
CA LEU A 59 -18.00 -7.82 11.44
C LEU A 59 -18.56 -9.17 10.98
N THR A 60 -19.87 -9.38 11.15
CA THR A 60 -20.55 -10.60 10.71
C THR A 60 -20.56 -10.69 9.18
N ARG A 61 -21.01 -9.63 8.50
CA ARG A 61 -21.00 -9.55 7.03
C ARG A 61 -19.60 -9.78 6.45
N ALA A 62 -18.58 -9.12 7.03
CA ALA A 62 -17.20 -9.26 6.61
C ALA A 62 -16.71 -10.70 6.79
N LEU A 63 -17.00 -11.35 7.92
CA LEU A 63 -16.60 -12.74 8.17
C LEU A 63 -17.25 -13.70 7.16
N ASP A 64 -18.57 -13.60 6.98
CA ASP A 64 -19.32 -14.51 6.12
C ASP A 64 -18.88 -14.38 4.66
N TYR A 65 -18.79 -13.15 4.16
CA TYR A 65 -18.41 -12.92 2.78
C TYR A 65 -16.92 -13.20 2.51
N THR A 66 -16.04 -12.98 3.49
CA THR A 66 -14.63 -13.39 3.39
C THR A 66 -14.52 -14.90 3.21
N ILE A 67 -15.31 -15.69 3.95
CA ILE A 67 -15.33 -17.15 3.81
C ILE A 67 -15.86 -17.56 2.44
N GLU A 68 -16.92 -16.92 1.96
CA GLU A 68 -17.48 -17.16 0.62
C GLU A 68 -16.45 -16.91 -0.48
N HIS A 69 -15.82 -15.73 -0.46
CA HIS A 69 -14.79 -15.32 -1.41
C HIS A 69 -13.61 -16.30 -1.42
N PHE A 70 -13.00 -16.59 -0.26
CA PHE A 70 -11.87 -17.53 -0.19
C PHE A 70 -12.24 -18.94 -0.63
N SER A 71 -13.47 -19.39 -0.36
CA SER A 71 -13.91 -20.72 -0.79
C SER A 71 -13.97 -20.82 -2.31
N LEU A 72 -14.46 -19.77 -2.98
CA LEU A 72 -14.49 -19.68 -4.44
C LEU A 72 -13.06 -19.66 -5.01
N GLU A 73 -12.22 -18.78 -4.47
CA GLU A 73 -10.85 -18.58 -4.90
C GLU A 73 -9.99 -19.85 -4.71
N GLU A 74 -10.01 -20.46 -3.53
CA GLU A 74 -9.25 -21.68 -3.27
C GLU A 74 -9.70 -22.84 -4.16
N LYS A 75 -10.98 -22.86 -4.56
CA LYS A 75 -11.51 -23.90 -5.44
C LYS A 75 -11.02 -23.72 -6.87
N ILE A 76 -11.00 -22.50 -7.41
CA ILE A 76 -10.43 -22.27 -8.75
C ILE A 76 -8.94 -22.53 -8.78
N LEU A 77 -8.21 -22.11 -7.73
CA LEU A 77 -6.77 -22.33 -7.63
C LEU A 77 -6.44 -23.83 -7.53
N GLU A 78 -7.33 -24.63 -6.94
CA GLU A 78 -7.24 -26.09 -6.93
C GLU A 78 -7.48 -26.69 -8.32
N ILE A 79 -8.51 -26.22 -9.04
CA ILE A 79 -8.84 -26.69 -10.40
C ILE A 79 -7.65 -26.47 -11.35
N VAL A 80 -7.06 -25.26 -11.33
CA VAL A 80 -5.91 -24.92 -12.19
C VAL A 80 -4.57 -25.39 -11.64
N LYS A 81 -4.56 -26.11 -10.50
CA LYS A 81 -3.36 -26.63 -9.84
C LYS A 81 -2.30 -25.56 -9.54
N TYR A 82 -2.73 -24.41 -9.02
CA TYR A 82 -1.84 -23.31 -8.67
C TYR A 82 -0.76 -23.76 -7.67
N PRO A 83 0.55 -23.66 -8.01
CA PRO A 83 1.62 -24.25 -7.19
C PRO A 83 1.69 -23.73 -5.75
N LYS A 84 1.29 -22.48 -5.53
CA LYS A 84 1.37 -21.83 -4.20
C LYS A 84 0.06 -21.93 -3.39
N LEU A 85 -0.92 -22.73 -3.83
CA LEU A 85 -2.22 -22.87 -3.16
C LEU A 85 -2.10 -23.18 -1.66
N GLY A 86 -1.17 -24.06 -1.26
CA GLY A 86 -0.96 -24.38 0.16
C GLY A 86 -0.56 -23.17 1.00
N GLN A 87 0.33 -22.31 0.50
CA GLN A 87 0.74 -21.07 1.20
C GLN A 87 -0.40 -20.06 1.24
N HIS A 88 -1.16 -19.96 0.17
CA HIS A 88 -2.28 -19.06 0.03
C HIS A 88 -3.43 -19.42 1.03
N ARG A 89 -3.83 -20.70 1.10
CA ARG A 89 -4.79 -21.24 2.10
C ARG A 89 -4.42 -20.94 3.55
N VAL A 90 -3.11 -20.96 3.88
CA VAL A 90 -2.64 -20.63 5.23
C VAL A 90 -2.91 -19.17 5.58
N GLN A 91 -2.81 -18.26 4.61
CA GLN A 91 -3.10 -16.83 4.83
C GLN A 91 -4.58 -16.60 5.07
N HIS A 92 -5.44 -17.21 4.25
CA HIS A 92 -6.90 -17.21 4.44
C HIS A 92 -7.31 -17.75 5.80
N THR A 93 -6.82 -18.93 6.15
CA THR A 93 -7.14 -19.59 7.43
C THR A 93 -6.79 -18.70 8.62
N ARG A 94 -5.61 -18.06 8.58
CA ARG A 94 -5.17 -17.13 9.64
C ARG A 94 -6.08 -15.90 9.71
N PHE A 95 -6.46 -15.33 8.58
CA PHE A 95 -7.32 -14.14 8.57
C PHE A 95 -8.73 -14.44 9.08
N VAL A 96 -9.35 -15.54 8.63
CA VAL A 96 -10.64 -16.01 9.14
C VAL A 96 -10.57 -16.27 10.65
N ALA A 97 -9.46 -16.83 11.16
CA ALA A 97 -9.28 -17.03 12.59
C ALA A 97 -9.24 -15.70 13.38
N VAL A 98 -8.63 -14.64 12.81
CA VAL A 98 -8.63 -13.29 13.40
C VAL A 98 -10.05 -12.72 13.46
N LEU A 99 -10.82 -12.80 12.37
CA LEU A 99 -12.19 -12.31 12.33
C LEU A 99 -13.11 -13.09 13.28
N ARG A 100 -13.02 -14.42 13.29
CA ARG A 100 -13.77 -15.28 14.23
C ARG A 100 -13.44 -14.98 15.69
N ARG A 101 -12.16 -14.72 15.99
CA ARG A 101 -11.76 -14.33 17.35
C ARG A 101 -12.42 -13.01 17.73
N ARG A 102 -12.36 -12.00 16.87
CA ARG A 102 -13.01 -10.69 17.09
C ARG A 102 -14.52 -10.81 17.26
N ALA A 103 -15.19 -11.65 16.47
CA ALA A 103 -16.62 -11.86 16.56
C ALA A 103 -17.06 -12.50 17.89
N ARG A 104 -16.18 -13.25 18.55
CA ARG A 104 -16.42 -13.83 19.88
C ARG A 104 -16.04 -12.92 21.04
N GLU A 105 -15.17 -11.94 20.81
CA GLU A 105 -14.74 -11.01 21.85
C GLU A 105 -15.92 -10.09 22.19
N ARG A 106 -16.40 -10.16 23.44
CA ARG A 106 -17.36 -9.17 23.94
C ARG A 106 -16.66 -7.82 24.00
N VAL A 107 -17.08 -6.89 23.17
CA VAL A 107 -16.58 -5.51 23.22
C VAL A 107 -17.21 -4.85 24.45
N THR A 108 -16.44 -4.73 25.53
CA THR A 108 -16.85 -3.99 26.71
C THR A 108 -16.23 -2.59 26.64
N GLY A 109 -17.05 -1.56 26.40
CA GLY A 109 -16.59 -0.16 26.36
C GLY A 109 -16.63 0.47 24.98
N ASP A 110 -15.48 0.94 24.48
CA ASP A 110 -15.35 1.83 23.32
C ASP A 110 -15.48 1.11 21.96
N TYR A 111 -16.71 1.05 21.46
CA TYR A 111 -17.03 0.51 20.13
C TYR A 111 -16.37 1.28 18.98
N LYS A 112 -16.10 2.59 19.12
CA LYS A 112 -15.39 3.38 18.10
C LYS A 112 -13.97 2.86 17.94
N LYS A 113 -13.27 2.63 19.05
CA LYS A 113 -11.94 2.00 19.03
C LYS A 113 -11.97 0.57 18.48
N ALA A 114 -13.00 -0.21 18.79
CA ALA A 114 -13.15 -1.57 18.25
C ALA A 114 -13.36 -1.55 16.72
N ALA A 115 -14.23 -0.66 16.23
CA ALA A 115 -14.51 -0.46 14.82
C ALA A 115 -13.30 0.07 14.05
N LEU A 116 -12.56 1.05 14.58
CA LEU A 116 -11.30 1.53 14.01
C LEU A 116 -10.27 0.40 13.88
N ASN A 117 -10.15 -0.44 14.91
CA ASN A 117 -9.25 -1.59 14.86
C ASN A 117 -9.69 -2.63 13.82
N LEU A 118 -11.00 -2.89 13.70
CA LEU A 118 -11.53 -3.81 12.69
C LEU A 118 -11.24 -3.28 11.28
N LEU A 119 -11.59 -2.02 11.03
CA LEU A 119 -11.33 -1.31 9.78
C LEU A 119 -9.85 -1.44 9.38
N ARG A 120 -8.94 -1.10 10.31
CA ARG A 120 -7.49 -1.21 10.10
C ARG A 120 -7.09 -2.61 9.65
N ASN A 121 -7.59 -3.66 10.30
CA ASN A 121 -7.20 -5.03 9.96
C ASN A 121 -7.78 -5.48 8.62
N LEU A 122 -9.07 -5.22 8.37
CA LEU A 122 -9.74 -5.59 7.11
C LEU A 122 -9.01 -4.95 5.94
N ARG A 123 -8.79 -3.64 6.02
CA ARG A 123 -8.13 -2.86 4.98
C ARG A 123 -6.68 -3.29 4.75
N THR A 124 -5.88 -3.37 5.83
CA THR A 124 -4.47 -3.75 5.71
C THR A 124 -4.32 -5.12 5.07
N TRP A 125 -5.10 -6.09 5.56
CA TRP A 125 -5.02 -7.45 5.08
C TRP A 125 -5.50 -7.55 3.64
N LEU A 126 -6.69 -7.02 3.33
CA LEU A 126 -7.28 -7.13 2.00
C LEU A 126 -6.40 -6.48 0.93
N PHE A 127 -5.91 -5.26 1.17
CA PHE A 127 -5.14 -4.54 0.16
C PHE A 127 -3.81 -5.23 -0.09
N GLN A 128 -3.13 -5.65 0.99
CA GLN A 128 -1.89 -6.39 0.84
C GLN A 128 -2.14 -7.72 0.11
N HIS A 129 -3.19 -8.46 0.48
CA HIS A 129 -3.50 -9.76 -0.10
C HIS A 129 -3.77 -9.65 -1.60
N ILE A 130 -4.67 -8.74 -2.01
CA ILE A 130 -4.98 -8.50 -3.43
C ILE A 130 -3.73 -8.08 -4.21
N LEU A 131 -2.99 -7.09 -3.70
CA LEU A 131 -1.87 -6.49 -4.42
C LEU A 131 -0.59 -7.33 -4.41
N SER A 132 -0.49 -8.36 -3.56
CA SER A 132 0.68 -9.23 -3.50
C SER A 132 0.37 -10.70 -3.81
N GLU A 133 -0.57 -11.30 -3.08
CA GLU A 133 -0.84 -12.73 -3.15
C GLU A 133 -1.72 -13.06 -4.36
N ASP A 134 -2.81 -12.32 -4.53
CA ASP A 134 -3.84 -12.64 -5.52
C ASP A 134 -3.37 -12.36 -6.94
N ARG A 135 -2.65 -11.23 -7.10
CA ARG A 135 -1.91 -10.94 -8.33
C ARG A 135 -0.98 -12.09 -8.76
N GLY A 136 -0.48 -12.88 -7.80
CA GLY A 136 0.42 -13.99 -8.06
C GLY A 136 -0.18 -15.13 -8.90
N TYR A 137 -1.51 -15.26 -8.96
CA TYR A 137 -2.17 -16.28 -9.77
C TYR A 137 -2.80 -15.75 -11.07
N MET A 138 -2.65 -14.45 -11.37
CA MET A 138 -3.27 -13.85 -12.56
C MET A 138 -2.93 -14.59 -13.85
N ASP A 139 -1.64 -14.89 -14.05
CA ASP A 139 -1.16 -15.52 -15.29
C ASP A 139 -1.78 -16.91 -15.50
N ILE A 140 -1.84 -17.74 -14.44
CA ILE A 140 -2.40 -19.08 -14.54
C ILE A 140 -3.92 -19.06 -14.70
N LEU A 141 -4.64 -18.19 -13.99
CA LEU A 141 -6.09 -18.09 -14.16
C LEU A 141 -6.46 -17.49 -15.51
N THR A 142 -5.67 -16.56 -16.05
CA THR A 142 -5.87 -16.04 -17.40
C THR A 142 -5.70 -17.14 -18.44
N ALA A 143 -4.65 -17.97 -18.30
CA ALA A 143 -4.39 -19.09 -19.22
C ALA A 143 -5.51 -20.15 -19.20
N HIS A 144 -6.17 -20.34 -18.07
CA HIS A 144 -7.25 -21.31 -17.88
C HIS A 144 -8.66 -20.67 -17.85
N TYR A 145 -8.78 -19.38 -18.18
CA TYR A 145 -10.02 -18.62 -17.95
C TYR A 145 -11.23 -19.25 -18.64
N GLU A 146 -11.07 -19.70 -19.88
CA GLU A 146 -12.14 -20.33 -20.66
C GLU A 146 -12.65 -21.64 -20.04
N GLU A 147 -11.82 -22.35 -19.27
CA GLU A 147 -12.19 -23.60 -18.60
C GLU A 147 -13.02 -23.35 -17.32
N ILE A 148 -12.85 -22.19 -16.70
CA ILE A 148 -13.40 -21.89 -15.37
C ILE A 148 -14.49 -20.80 -15.37
N LYS A 149 -14.64 -20.02 -16.45
CA LYS A 149 -15.55 -18.87 -16.51
C LYS A 149 -17.02 -19.21 -16.19
N ASP A 150 -17.54 -20.31 -16.74
CA ASP A 150 -18.95 -20.70 -16.54
C ASP A 150 -19.19 -21.11 -15.07
N TRP A 151 -18.21 -21.79 -14.48
CA TRP A 151 -18.27 -22.17 -13.07
C TRP A 151 -18.19 -20.93 -12.16
N LEU A 152 -17.31 -19.98 -12.47
CA LEU A 152 -17.16 -18.72 -11.75
C LEU A 152 -18.47 -17.91 -11.75
N GLU A 153 -19.09 -17.75 -12.92
CA GLU A 153 -20.36 -17.03 -13.06
C GLU A 153 -21.49 -17.72 -12.31
N LEU A 154 -21.54 -19.05 -12.33
CA LEU A 154 -22.51 -19.83 -11.56
C LEU A 154 -22.34 -19.63 -10.05
N GLN A 155 -21.09 -19.63 -9.55
CA GLN A 155 -20.84 -19.42 -8.12
C GLN A 155 -21.19 -18.00 -7.68
N LEU A 156 -20.82 -16.97 -8.45
CA LEU A 156 -21.27 -15.60 -8.17
C LEU A 156 -22.78 -15.48 -8.20
N GLY A 157 -23.44 -16.21 -9.12
CA GLY A 157 -24.89 -16.27 -9.24
C GLY A 157 -25.60 -16.82 -7.99
N ASN A 158 -24.90 -17.59 -7.16
CA ASN A 158 -25.42 -18.16 -5.91
C ASN A 158 -25.13 -17.28 -4.68
N SER A 159 -24.34 -16.21 -4.83
CA SER A 159 -24.06 -15.28 -3.74
C SER A 159 -25.34 -14.56 -3.31
N MET A 160 -25.51 -14.37 -2.00
CA MET A 160 -26.61 -13.55 -1.48
C MET A 160 -26.51 -12.07 -1.89
N HIS A 161 -25.32 -11.64 -2.34
CA HIS A 161 -25.03 -10.26 -2.71
C HIS A 161 -24.89 -10.06 -4.23
N ARG A 162 -25.31 -11.03 -5.04
CA ARG A 162 -25.13 -11.05 -6.50
C ARG A 162 -25.52 -9.72 -7.16
N ASP A 163 -26.73 -9.22 -6.88
CA ASP A 163 -27.27 -8.05 -7.56
C ASP A 163 -26.54 -6.78 -7.14
N GLU A 164 -26.22 -6.63 -5.86
CA GLU A 164 -25.46 -5.49 -5.35
C GLU A 164 -24.01 -5.47 -5.86
N ILE A 165 -23.39 -6.65 -5.97
CA ILE A 165 -22.05 -6.82 -6.54
C ILE A 165 -22.04 -6.39 -8.01
N GLU A 166 -23.03 -6.83 -8.80
CA GLU A 166 -23.12 -6.51 -10.23
C GLU A 166 -23.38 -5.01 -10.46
N ASP A 167 -24.27 -4.39 -9.68
CA ASP A 167 -24.51 -2.93 -9.71
C ASP A 167 -23.21 -2.18 -9.41
N LEU A 168 -22.52 -2.57 -8.33
CA LEU A 168 -21.28 -1.90 -7.92
C LEU A 168 -20.20 -2.03 -8.98
N TYR A 169 -19.97 -3.24 -9.50
CA TYR A 169 -18.96 -3.48 -10.54
C TYR A 169 -19.23 -2.65 -11.79
N THR A 170 -20.49 -2.60 -12.24
CA THR A 170 -20.91 -1.81 -13.39
C THR A 170 -20.67 -0.32 -13.15
N ARG A 171 -21.02 0.20 -11.97
CA ARG A 171 -20.87 1.63 -11.66
C ARG A 171 -19.43 2.05 -11.45
N VAL A 172 -18.58 1.18 -10.87
CA VAL A 172 -17.16 1.45 -10.70
C VAL A 172 -16.45 1.49 -12.06
N ASN A 173 -16.74 0.52 -12.93
CA ASN A 173 -16.09 0.39 -14.24
C ASN A 173 -16.76 1.22 -15.37
N ASN A 174 -17.77 2.04 -15.06
CA ASN A 174 -18.43 2.85 -16.07
C ASN A 174 -17.49 3.97 -16.60
N PRO A 175 -17.15 3.98 -17.91
CA PRO A 175 -16.21 4.94 -18.50
C PRO A 175 -16.71 6.40 -18.46
N ASN A 176 -18.01 6.64 -18.27
CA ASN A 176 -18.58 7.99 -18.19
C ASN A 176 -18.57 8.57 -16.76
N GLY A 177 -18.17 7.79 -15.75
CA GLY A 177 -18.09 8.22 -14.36
C GLY A 177 -16.87 9.11 -14.12
N LYS A 178 -16.91 10.36 -14.58
CA LYS A 178 -15.87 11.36 -14.26
C LYS A 178 -15.94 11.72 -12.77
N PHE A 179 -15.12 11.05 -11.96
CA PHE A 179 -14.72 11.57 -10.66
C PHE A 179 -13.39 12.28 -10.86
N HIS A 180 -13.36 13.61 -10.74
CA HIS A 180 -12.14 14.41 -10.84
C HIS A 180 -11.49 14.47 -9.46
N GLN A 181 -10.34 13.83 -9.30
CA GLN A 181 -9.51 14.07 -8.13
C GLN A 181 -8.74 15.38 -8.29
N THR A 182 -8.94 16.28 -7.32
CA THR A 182 -8.13 17.48 -7.12
C THR A 182 -6.96 17.25 -6.16
N GLU A 183 -6.98 16.19 -5.34
CA GLU A 183 -5.97 15.98 -4.29
C GLU A 183 -4.66 15.32 -4.75
N PHE A 184 -4.63 14.62 -5.89
CA PHE A 184 -3.49 13.79 -6.31
C PHE A 184 -2.81 14.22 -7.62
N GLN A 185 -3.18 15.40 -8.16
CA GLN A 185 -2.64 15.92 -9.42
C GLN A 185 -1.11 16.07 -9.41
N THR A 186 -0.49 16.23 -8.23
CA THR A 186 0.97 16.40 -8.09
C THR A 186 1.76 15.09 -8.19
N ILE A 187 1.20 13.96 -7.76
CA ILE A 187 1.90 12.67 -7.71
C ILE A 187 1.66 11.86 -8.99
N GLY A 188 0.43 11.92 -9.54
CA GLY A 188 -0.02 11.14 -10.69
C GLY A 188 -0.45 9.71 -10.34
N GLU A 189 -1.60 9.27 -10.85
CA GLU A 189 -2.22 7.97 -10.55
C GLU A 189 -1.30 6.77 -10.85
N ASP A 190 -0.61 6.79 -12.00
CA ASP A 190 0.36 5.73 -12.38
C ASP A 190 1.50 5.57 -11.36
N ASN A 191 1.96 6.66 -10.76
CA ASN A 191 3.07 6.62 -9.81
C ASN A 191 2.58 6.03 -8.48
N LEU A 192 1.40 6.44 -8.00
CA LEU A 192 0.77 5.88 -6.80
C LEU A 192 0.56 4.37 -6.93
N LYS A 193 0.14 3.89 -8.11
CA LYS A 193 0.03 2.47 -8.42
C LYS A 193 1.36 1.73 -8.20
N ILE A 194 2.44 2.19 -8.83
CA ILE A 194 3.76 1.55 -8.72
C ILE A 194 4.27 1.59 -7.27
N ILE A 195 4.08 2.71 -6.56
CA ILE A 195 4.49 2.84 -5.15
C ILE A 195 3.71 1.87 -4.27
N SER A 196 2.39 1.77 -4.47
CA SER A 196 1.52 0.82 -3.75
C SER A 196 1.98 -0.61 -3.96
N GLU A 197 2.23 -1.01 -5.22
CA GLU A 197 2.74 -2.34 -5.54
C GLU A 197 4.06 -2.64 -4.83
N LEU A 198 5.04 -1.72 -4.87
CA LEU A 198 6.31 -1.89 -4.16
C LEU A 198 6.11 -1.99 -2.65
N TRP A 199 5.28 -1.11 -2.09
CA TRP A 199 5.01 -1.01 -0.66
C TRP A 199 4.46 -2.32 -0.09
N PHE A 200 3.42 -2.86 -0.71
CA PHE A 200 2.76 -4.08 -0.23
C PHE A 200 3.52 -5.35 -0.60
N ARG A 201 4.05 -5.45 -1.82
CA ARG A 201 4.80 -6.64 -2.29
C ARG A 201 6.01 -6.93 -1.41
N TYR A 202 6.77 -5.89 -1.06
CA TYR A 202 7.98 -6.03 -0.25
C TYR A 202 7.74 -5.80 1.25
N LYS A 203 6.49 -5.55 1.67
CA LYS A 203 6.09 -5.35 3.08
C LYS A 203 6.95 -4.27 3.76
N LEU A 204 7.09 -3.13 3.08
CA LEU A 204 8.04 -2.06 3.42
C LEU A 204 7.64 -1.24 4.66
N LYS A 205 6.39 -1.37 5.13
CA LYS A 205 5.95 -0.75 6.38
C LYS A 205 6.83 -1.22 7.56
N THR A 206 7.55 -0.29 8.14
CA THR A 206 8.27 -0.46 9.41
C THR A 206 7.29 -0.32 10.57
N GLY A 207 6.35 0.61 10.52
CA GLY A 207 5.46 0.95 11.65
C GLY A 207 5.96 2.11 12.50
N ILE A 208 7.08 2.73 12.13
CA ILE A 208 7.49 4.04 12.65
C ILE A 208 7.00 5.07 11.65
N ALA A 209 5.93 5.82 12.00
CA ALA A 209 5.16 6.62 11.04
C ALA A 209 6.02 7.58 10.19
N ILE A 210 6.99 8.27 10.81
CA ILE A 210 7.89 9.17 10.07
C ILE A 210 8.79 8.43 9.09
N VAL A 211 9.33 7.27 9.48
CA VAL A 211 10.23 6.47 8.66
C VAL A 211 9.44 5.95 7.47
N ASP A 212 8.23 5.44 7.71
CA ASP A 212 7.32 5.00 6.66
C ASP A 212 6.92 6.14 5.70
N MET A 213 6.66 7.36 6.21
CA MET A 213 6.43 8.55 5.36
C MET A 213 7.64 8.87 4.48
N GLN A 214 8.85 8.84 5.05
CA GLN A 214 10.09 9.09 4.30
C GLN A 214 10.35 7.98 3.27
N HIS A 215 10.10 6.71 3.59
CA HIS A 215 10.19 5.60 2.65
C HIS A 215 9.22 5.76 1.48
N LEU A 216 7.97 6.14 1.73
CA LEU A 216 6.99 6.39 0.67
C LEU A 216 7.40 7.55 -0.24
N TRP A 217 8.00 8.60 0.31
CA TRP A 217 8.54 9.69 -0.50
C TRP A 217 9.77 9.27 -1.31
N LEU A 218 10.67 8.46 -0.73
CA LEU A 218 11.78 7.85 -1.47
C LEU A 218 11.31 7.04 -2.67
N LEU A 219 10.27 6.21 -2.48
CA LEU A 219 9.66 5.44 -3.57
C LEU A 219 9.06 6.36 -4.64
N GLN A 220 8.39 7.43 -4.25
CA GLN A 220 7.88 8.43 -5.19
C GLN A 220 8.99 9.07 -6.02
N LEU A 221 10.09 9.52 -5.39
CA LEU A 221 11.23 10.11 -6.10
C LEU A 221 11.87 9.11 -7.07
N LEU A 222 12.05 7.87 -6.63
CA LEU A 222 12.61 6.80 -7.45
C LEU A 222 11.73 6.47 -8.66
N VAL A 223 10.43 6.27 -8.45
CA VAL A 223 9.45 5.99 -9.53
C VAL A 223 9.40 7.13 -10.53
N ASN A 224 9.38 8.37 -10.05
CA ASN A 224 9.40 9.54 -10.92
C ASN A 224 10.69 9.62 -11.76
N THR A 225 11.84 9.34 -11.15
CA THR A 225 13.14 9.34 -11.85
C THR A 225 13.21 8.24 -12.91
N GLU A 226 12.74 7.02 -12.59
CA GLU A 226 12.62 5.92 -13.55
C GLU A 226 11.67 6.27 -14.72
N LYS A 227 10.59 7.01 -14.45
CA LYS A 227 9.63 7.45 -15.47
C LYS A 227 10.28 8.44 -16.43
N LEU A 228 11.00 9.44 -15.92
CA LEU A 228 11.75 10.40 -16.74
C LEU A 228 12.83 9.70 -17.58
N HIS A 229 13.54 8.74 -16.99
CA HIS A 229 14.53 7.94 -17.70
C HIS A 229 13.91 7.12 -18.85
N ARG A 230 12.80 6.44 -18.59
CA ARG A 230 12.05 5.70 -19.64
C ARG A 230 11.53 6.61 -20.75
N GLN A 231 11.08 7.82 -20.42
CA GLN A 231 10.67 8.81 -21.42
C GLN A 231 11.84 9.23 -22.30
N ARG A 232 13.03 9.45 -21.70
CA ARG A 232 14.25 9.76 -22.44
C ARG A 232 14.66 8.64 -23.40
N LEU A 233 14.58 7.37 -22.97
CA LEU A 233 14.91 6.22 -23.83
C LEU A 233 13.96 6.06 -25.03
N LYS A 234 12.71 6.50 -24.91
CA LYS A 234 11.70 6.39 -25.98
C LYS A 234 11.77 7.51 -27.02
N GLN A 235 12.51 8.59 -26.77
CA GLN A 235 12.61 9.70 -27.72
C GLN A 235 13.71 9.44 -28.75
N GLU A 236 13.37 9.47 -30.03
CA GLU A 236 14.31 9.34 -31.16
C GLU A 236 15.28 10.52 -31.27
N ILE A 237 15.03 11.64 -30.57
CA ILE A 237 15.86 12.85 -30.53
C ILE A 237 16.16 13.22 -29.06
N ARG A 238 17.43 13.53 -28.74
CA ARG A 238 17.85 14.00 -27.41
C ARG A 238 17.12 15.29 -27.03
N SER A 239 16.16 15.22 -26.12
CA SER A 239 15.58 16.41 -25.48
C SER A 239 16.49 16.92 -24.37
N GLU A 240 17.08 18.10 -24.56
CA GLU A 240 17.87 18.80 -23.54
C GLU A 240 17.06 19.03 -22.25
N ILE A 241 15.78 19.36 -22.41
CA ILE A 241 14.85 19.58 -21.29
C ILE A 241 14.67 18.30 -20.45
N LEU A 242 14.47 17.14 -21.07
CA LEU A 242 14.37 15.87 -20.33
C LEU A 242 15.68 15.50 -19.64
N THR A 243 16.81 15.85 -20.25
CA THR A 243 18.14 15.60 -19.67
C THR A 243 18.34 16.38 -18.38
N VAL A 244 17.98 17.67 -18.40
CA VAL A 244 18.02 18.52 -17.20
C VAL A 244 17.07 17.98 -16.13
N LYS A 245 15.80 17.69 -16.48
CA LYS A 245 14.82 17.14 -15.54
C LYS A 245 15.25 15.81 -14.91
N LEU A 246 15.86 14.92 -15.69
CA LEU A 246 16.37 13.64 -15.18
C LEU A 246 17.53 13.85 -14.20
N LYS A 247 18.46 14.76 -14.50
CA LYS A 247 19.57 15.11 -13.60
C LYS A 247 19.06 15.73 -12.29
N GLU A 248 18.08 16.63 -12.37
CA GLU A 248 17.43 17.22 -11.19
C GLU A 248 16.72 16.16 -10.35
N ALA A 249 15.95 15.27 -10.98
CA ALA A 249 15.24 14.18 -10.28
C ALA A 249 16.20 13.18 -9.62
N LEU A 250 17.31 12.84 -10.29
CA LEU A 250 18.36 11.98 -9.74
C LEU A 250 19.04 12.65 -8.54
N SER A 251 19.40 13.94 -8.65
CA SER A 251 19.99 14.70 -7.53
C SER A 251 19.02 14.75 -6.34
N ALA A 252 17.75 15.08 -6.59
CA ALA A 252 16.73 15.13 -5.54
C ALA A 252 16.55 13.77 -4.84
N THR A 253 16.59 12.67 -5.61
CA THR A 253 16.52 11.31 -5.04
C THR A 253 17.71 11.03 -4.13
N ILE A 254 18.94 11.34 -4.58
CA ILE A 254 20.17 11.10 -3.83
C ILE A 254 20.25 11.95 -2.57
N ASP A 255 19.87 13.22 -2.66
CA ASP A 255 19.90 14.12 -1.52
C ASP A 255 18.86 13.71 -0.47
N TYR A 256 17.69 13.24 -0.91
CA TYR A 256 16.67 12.74 0.00
C TYR A 256 17.05 11.41 0.68
N ILE A 257 17.80 10.53 0.00
CA ILE A 257 18.38 9.31 0.64
C ILE A 257 19.27 9.70 1.82
N LYS A 258 20.14 10.71 1.66
CA LYS A 258 21.01 11.19 2.74
C LYS A 258 20.22 11.77 3.91
N GLU A 259 19.17 12.55 3.60
CA GLU A 259 18.28 13.12 4.62
C GLU A 259 17.58 12.00 5.42
N HIS A 260 17.02 11.02 4.72
CA HIS A 260 16.35 9.87 5.33
C HIS A 260 17.29 9.09 6.27
N PHE A 261 18.51 8.75 5.81
CA PHE A 261 19.51 8.12 6.66
C PHE A 261 19.84 8.96 7.89
N GLY A 262 19.95 10.28 7.74
CA GLY A 262 20.16 11.20 8.87
C GLY A 262 19.07 11.09 9.93
N THR A 263 17.80 11.00 9.51
CA THR A 263 16.66 10.79 10.43
C THR A 263 16.78 9.46 11.17
N GLU A 264 17.03 8.36 10.46
CA GLU A 264 17.16 7.04 11.07
C GLU A 264 18.33 6.98 12.04
N GLU A 265 19.49 7.50 11.65
CA GLU A 265 20.68 7.55 12.49
C GLU A 265 20.44 8.37 13.76
N ALA A 266 19.72 9.48 13.67
CA ALA A 266 19.36 10.27 14.82
C ALA A 266 18.48 9.48 15.80
N ILE A 267 17.50 8.72 15.29
CA ILE A 267 16.64 7.84 16.10
C ILE A 267 17.49 6.74 16.73
N MET A 268 18.29 6.01 15.93
CA MET A 268 19.15 4.92 16.40
C MET A 268 20.09 5.35 17.52
N ARG A 269 20.77 6.49 17.37
CA ARG A 269 21.66 7.06 18.39
C ARG A 269 20.92 7.50 19.63
N LYS A 270 19.78 8.19 19.48
CA LYS A 270 19.00 8.71 20.61
C LYS A 270 18.49 7.59 21.52
N PHE A 271 18.10 6.46 20.92
CA PHE A 271 17.46 5.36 21.63
C PHE A 271 18.37 4.13 21.83
N ASN A 272 19.66 4.26 21.52
CA ASN A 272 20.69 3.21 21.69
C ASN A 272 20.33 1.90 20.99
N PHE A 273 20.00 1.96 19.70
CA PHE A 273 19.76 0.75 18.91
C PHE A 273 21.04 -0.11 18.85
N HIS A 274 20.93 -1.41 19.15
CA HIS A 274 22.11 -2.26 19.34
C HIS A 274 22.97 -2.40 18.07
N ASP A 275 22.35 -2.36 16.89
CA ASP A 275 23.05 -2.51 15.60
C ASP A 275 23.42 -1.17 14.95
N THR A 276 23.37 -0.04 15.69
CA THR A 276 23.63 1.31 15.17
C THR A 276 24.90 1.39 14.32
N ASN A 277 26.02 0.82 14.79
CA ASN A 277 27.29 0.87 14.07
C ASN A 277 27.27 0.11 12.74
N SER A 278 26.61 -1.04 12.71
CA SER A 278 26.47 -1.87 11.50
C SER A 278 25.56 -1.18 10.48
N HIS A 279 24.39 -0.71 10.93
CA HIS A 279 23.42 0.01 10.09
C HIS A 279 24.05 1.28 9.47
N MET A 280 24.72 2.10 10.28
CA MET A 280 25.45 3.29 9.82
C MET A 280 26.61 2.97 8.86
N LYS A 281 27.22 1.79 8.97
CA LYS A 281 28.23 1.36 8.01
C LYS A 281 27.57 1.10 6.64
N GLN A 282 26.42 0.44 6.61
CA GLN A 282 25.68 0.20 5.37
C GLN A 282 25.29 1.51 4.68
N HIS A 283 24.81 2.50 5.43
CA HIS A 283 24.52 3.85 4.90
C HIS A 283 25.74 4.54 4.31
N ARG A 284 26.89 4.46 4.98
CA ARG A 284 28.15 5.05 4.49
C ARG A 284 28.64 4.38 3.22
N ASP A 285 28.65 3.05 3.20
CA ASP A 285 29.07 2.26 2.05
C ASP A 285 28.16 2.54 0.83
N PHE A 286 26.85 2.67 1.05
CA PHE A 286 25.90 2.98 0.00
C PHE A 286 26.04 4.42 -0.52
N ASN A 287 26.23 5.41 0.36
CA ASN A 287 26.52 6.79 -0.06
C ASN A 287 27.82 6.88 -0.88
N ALA A 288 28.83 6.09 -0.55
CA ALA A 288 30.06 6.00 -1.33
C ALA A 288 29.82 5.39 -2.72
N LEU A 289 29.03 4.31 -2.79
CA LEU A 289 28.63 3.69 -4.05
C LEU A 289 27.86 4.66 -4.96
N ILE A 290 26.88 5.39 -4.40
CA ILE A 290 26.14 6.43 -5.13
C ILE A 290 27.10 7.49 -5.67
N GLY A 291 28.02 7.98 -4.83
CA GLY A 291 29.00 8.99 -5.25
C GLY A 291 29.84 8.55 -6.44
N ASP A 292 30.33 7.31 -6.43
CA ASP A 292 31.11 6.74 -7.52
C ASP A 292 30.27 6.53 -8.80
N LEU A 293 29.04 6.04 -8.67
CA LEU A 293 28.13 5.88 -9.82
C LEU A 293 27.73 7.22 -10.44
N VAL A 294 27.49 8.26 -9.63
CA VAL A 294 27.18 9.62 -10.12
C VAL A 294 28.35 10.23 -10.86
N LEU A 295 29.59 9.98 -10.42
CA LEU A 295 30.79 10.42 -11.15
C LEU A 295 30.89 9.75 -12.52
N ARG A 296 30.56 8.46 -12.60
CA ARG A 296 30.55 7.69 -13.86
C ARG A 296 29.40 8.09 -14.79
N SER A 297 28.27 8.57 -14.27
CA SER A 297 27.11 8.98 -15.07
C SER A 297 27.17 10.41 -15.61
N LYS A 298 28.30 11.12 -15.47
CA LYS A 298 28.42 12.54 -15.88
C LYS A 298 28.34 12.76 -17.40
N ASP A 299 28.60 11.75 -18.20
CA ASP A 299 28.68 11.85 -19.67
C ASP A 299 27.33 11.63 -20.38
N ASP A 300 26.20 11.74 -19.67
CA ASP A 300 24.85 11.49 -20.22
C ASP A 300 24.66 10.06 -20.78
N ASP A 301 25.50 9.13 -20.32
CA ASP A 301 25.43 7.71 -20.62
C ASP A 301 24.16 7.10 -20.02
N THR A 302 23.23 6.74 -20.89
CA THR A 302 21.94 6.16 -20.54
C THR A 302 22.07 4.79 -19.88
N ASP A 303 23.11 4.02 -20.17
CA ASP A 303 23.33 2.70 -19.59
C ASP A 303 23.85 2.83 -18.17
N ALA A 304 24.79 3.75 -17.94
CA ALA A 304 25.25 4.10 -16.60
C ALA A 304 24.11 4.59 -15.69
N ILE A 305 23.21 5.44 -16.22
CA ILE A 305 22.02 5.92 -15.48
C ILE A 305 21.04 4.77 -15.22
N SER A 306 20.81 3.88 -16.20
CA SER A 306 19.95 2.70 -16.02
C SER A 306 20.46 1.82 -14.90
N LYS A 307 21.78 1.56 -14.88
CA LYS A 307 22.42 0.74 -13.86
C LYS A 307 22.34 1.39 -12.48
N LEU A 308 22.61 2.70 -12.39
CA LEU A 308 22.47 3.45 -11.14
C LEU A 308 21.04 3.36 -10.59
N LEU A 309 20.01 3.58 -11.41
CA LEU A 309 18.62 3.51 -10.96
C LEU A 309 18.23 2.11 -10.48
N GLN A 310 18.70 1.07 -11.16
CA GLN A 310 18.50 -0.32 -10.73
C GLN A 310 19.18 -0.57 -9.37
N ASP A 311 20.45 -0.20 -9.23
CA ASP A 311 21.22 -0.43 -7.99
C ASP A 311 20.62 0.35 -6.81
N LEU A 312 20.17 1.59 -7.04
CA LEU A 312 19.45 2.40 -6.05
C LEU A 312 18.19 1.70 -5.58
N LYS A 313 17.37 1.21 -6.53
CA LYS A 313 16.10 0.56 -6.24
C LYS A 313 16.26 -0.73 -5.47
N GLU A 314 17.13 -1.61 -5.93
CA GLU A 314 17.35 -2.92 -5.32
C GLU A 314 17.89 -2.77 -3.90
N TRP A 315 18.87 -1.89 -3.71
CA TRP A 315 19.44 -1.63 -2.39
C TRP A 315 18.39 -1.04 -1.44
N LEU A 316 17.67 0.03 -1.85
CA LEU A 316 16.68 0.68 -0.99
C LEU A 316 15.56 -0.28 -0.59
N ILE A 317 15.00 -1.03 -1.54
CA ILE A 317 13.92 -1.98 -1.25
C ILE A 317 14.39 -3.05 -0.26
N SER A 318 15.58 -3.63 -0.48
CA SER A 318 16.14 -4.64 0.42
C SER A 318 16.45 -4.09 1.80
N HIS A 319 17.08 -2.91 1.86
CA HIS A 319 17.47 -2.26 3.10
C HIS A 319 16.25 -1.91 3.97
N ILE A 320 15.22 -1.30 3.37
CA ILE A 320 13.95 -1.01 4.05
C ILE A 320 13.26 -2.28 4.55
N ALA A 321 13.16 -3.29 3.68
CA ALA A 321 12.44 -4.52 4.00
C ALA A 321 13.12 -5.36 5.10
N VAL A 322 14.44 -5.26 5.24
CA VAL A 322 15.25 -6.14 6.10
C VAL A 322 15.88 -5.39 7.28
N GLU A 323 16.61 -4.31 7.02
CA GLU A 323 17.39 -3.59 8.02
C GLU A 323 16.51 -2.59 8.78
N ASP A 324 15.81 -1.69 8.10
CA ASP A 324 14.96 -0.67 8.76
C ASP A 324 13.80 -1.31 9.53
N LYS A 325 13.32 -2.46 9.05
CA LYS A 325 12.30 -3.25 9.77
C LYS A 325 12.76 -3.74 11.15
N LYS A 326 14.06 -3.88 11.40
CA LYS A 326 14.60 -4.22 12.74
C LYS A 326 14.34 -3.10 13.74
N LEU A 327 14.34 -1.84 13.29
CA LEU A 327 14.06 -0.67 14.12
C LEU A 327 12.67 -0.79 14.77
N PHE A 328 11.67 -1.24 14.01
CA PHE A 328 10.33 -1.47 14.56
C PHE A 328 10.32 -2.47 15.70
N TYR A 329 10.95 -3.64 15.53
CA TYR A 329 10.95 -4.67 16.58
C TYR A 329 11.62 -4.18 17.86
N PHE A 330 12.65 -3.34 17.73
CA PHE A 330 13.35 -2.74 18.86
C PHE A 330 12.55 -1.59 19.51
N PHE A 331 11.90 -0.73 18.72
CA PHE A 331 11.19 0.46 19.21
C PHE A 331 9.70 0.27 19.47
N ARG A 332 9.09 -0.88 19.14
CA ARG A 332 7.64 -1.11 19.27
C ARG A 332 7.05 -0.77 20.65
N SER A 333 7.80 -0.97 21.73
CA SER A 333 7.37 -0.65 23.10
C SER A 333 7.60 0.82 23.49
N ARG A 334 8.31 1.59 22.67
CA ARG A 334 8.72 2.98 22.89
C ARG A 334 8.33 3.91 21.73
N LEU A 335 7.37 3.49 20.89
CA LEU A 335 6.94 4.26 19.72
C LEU A 335 6.46 5.67 20.09
N GLY A 336 5.82 5.84 21.26
CA GLY A 336 5.44 7.16 21.76
C GLY A 336 6.64 8.10 21.93
N GLU A 337 7.69 7.62 22.60
CA GLU A 337 8.92 8.41 22.80
C GLU A 337 9.63 8.70 21.47
N VAL A 338 9.67 7.73 20.55
CA VAL A 338 10.26 7.93 19.21
C VAL A 338 9.49 8.99 18.44
N ASN A 339 8.16 8.93 18.45
CA ASN A 339 7.31 9.91 17.79
C ASN A 339 7.50 11.33 18.37
N ASP A 340 7.61 11.45 19.70
CA ASP A 340 7.86 12.74 20.35
C ASP A 340 9.23 13.31 19.99
N PHE A 341 10.28 12.47 19.98
CA PHE A 341 11.61 12.89 19.56
C PHE A 341 11.64 13.37 18.11
N VAL A 342 10.97 12.66 17.22
CA VAL A 342 10.84 13.03 15.80
C VAL A 342 10.09 14.35 15.65
N ARG A 343 8.99 14.56 16.39
CA ARG A 343 8.26 15.83 16.40
C ARG A 343 9.16 16.99 16.82
N GLN A 344 10.02 16.79 17.83
CA GLN A 344 11.00 17.78 18.23
C GLN A 344 12.03 18.07 17.13
N LEU A 345 12.53 17.04 16.44
CA LEU A 345 13.45 17.24 15.32
C LEU A 345 12.81 18.05 14.19
N ASN A 346 11.54 17.78 13.86
CA ASN A 346 10.79 18.53 12.85
C ASN A 346 10.58 19.99 13.27
N GLN A 347 10.18 20.23 14.53
CA GLN A 347 10.05 21.59 15.08
C GLN A 347 11.36 22.37 15.07
N GLN A 348 12.50 21.69 15.21
CA GLN A 348 13.84 22.27 15.13
C GLN A 348 14.34 22.46 13.69
N GLY A 349 13.55 22.08 12.67
CA GLY A 349 13.95 22.13 11.27
C GLY A 349 15.07 21.15 10.90
N LYS A 350 15.30 20.12 11.72
CA LYS A 350 16.35 19.11 11.49
C LYS A 350 15.92 17.98 10.57
N ILE A 351 14.62 17.76 10.43
CA ILE A 351 14.01 16.80 9.51
C ILE A 351 12.86 17.49 8.78
N HIS A 352 12.62 17.13 7.53
CA HIS A 352 11.50 17.66 6.77
C HIS A 352 10.43 16.59 6.50
N ILE A 353 9.17 16.96 6.67
CA ILE A 353 8.01 16.10 6.35
C ILE A 353 7.20 16.77 5.25
N TRP A 354 7.29 16.23 4.04
CA TRP A 354 6.54 16.72 2.89
C TRP A 354 5.04 16.44 3.06
N LYS A 355 4.18 17.42 2.77
CA LYS A 355 2.71 17.24 2.82
C LYS A 355 2.26 16.08 1.92
N ASP A 356 2.86 15.97 0.75
CA ASP A 356 2.55 14.89 -0.19
C ASP A 356 2.97 13.52 0.34
N ALA A 357 4.10 13.42 1.06
CA ALA A 357 4.50 12.19 1.75
C ALA A 357 3.49 11.79 2.83
N VAL A 358 2.94 12.77 3.57
CA VAL A 358 1.84 12.54 4.52
C VAL A 358 0.58 12.09 3.80
N SER A 359 0.26 12.65 2.63
CA SER A 359 -0.91 12.23 1.84
C SER A 359 -0.77 10.80 1.33
N ILE A 360 0.41 10.40 0.82
CA ILE A 360 0.70 9.02 0.39
C ILE A 360 0.62 8.08 1.60
N TYR A 361 1.25 8.47 2.72
CA TYR A 361 1.21 7.70 3.96
C TYR A 361 -0.20 7.58 4.51
N LYS A 362 -1.03 8.62 4.44
CA LYS A 362 -2.46 8.51 4.73
C LYS A 362 -3.08 7.51 3.78
N LEU A 363 -2.99 7.68 2.49
CA LEU A 363 -3.63 6.78 1.52
C LEU A 363 -3.27 5.28 1.73
N LEU A 364 -1.99 4.98 1.92
CA LEU A 364 -1.44 3.63 2.01
C LEU A 364 -1.39 3.06 3.43
N VAL A 365 -1.33 3.92 4.45
CA VAL A 365 -1.01 3.54 5.84
C VAL A 365 -1.96 4.14 6.89
N GLU A 366 -2.31 5.44 6.91
CA GLU A 366 -3.27 6.02 7.89
C GLU A 366 -4.72 6.10 7.42
N TYR A 367 -5.05 5.75 6.19
CA TYR A 367 -6.43 5.50 5.79
C TYR A 367 -6.82 4.09 6.35
N GLN A 368 -5.86 3.44 7.03
CA GLN A 368 -6.06 2.42 8.07
C GLN A 368 -6.32 3.01 9.49
N GLU A 369 -6.23 4.33 9.71
CA GLU A 369 -6.41 5.09 10.97
C GLU A 369 -6.88 6.56 10.76
N ALA A 370 -8.11 6.83 10.31
CA ALA A 370 -8.75 8.14 10.50
C ALA A 370 -10.29 8.05 10.48
N PRO A 371 -11.04 8.90 11.21
CA PRO A 371 -10.58 10.18 11.79
C PRO A 371 -10.95 10.43 13.26
N SER A 372 -10.19 11.32 13.90
CA SER A 372 -10.77 12.34 14.77
C SER A 372 -10.03 13.67 14.61
N LEU A 373 -10.77 14.64 14.08
CA LEU A 373 -10.53 16.07 14.14
C LEU A 373 -10.34 16.52 15.59
N HIS A 374 -9.31 17.33 15.84
CA HIS A 374 -9.37 18.42 16.83
C HIS A 374 -8.41 19.53 16.39
N VAL A 375 -8.98 20.64 15.88
CA VAL A 375 -8.58 22.00 16.23
C VAL A 375 -9.74 22.61 16.98
#